data_AF-A0A6P4AYD9-F1
#
_entry.id   AF-A0A6P4AYD9-F1
#
_cell.length_a   1.000
_cell.length_b   1.000
_cell.length_c   1.000
_cell.angle_alpha   90.00
_cell.angle_beta   90.00
_cell.angle_gamma   90.00
#
_symmetry.space_group_name_H-M   'P 1'
#
loop_
_entity.id
_entity.type
_entity.pdbx_description
1 polymer ?
#
loop_
_entity_poly.entity_id
_entity_poly.type
_entity_poly.pdbx_seq_one_letter_code
_entity_poly.pdbx_strand_id
1 'polypeptide(L)'
;MGDGLFGNPITNSTLEGLPDYVDKKNIERKDRARVALNMKNAEEKSVRAGQYLQNMKEQCNGDLGGTLCLLYNATGDPIRYVTNKDFYEGHVGPTPYPIEIANGQWAAFLHVPKSTKSPYSVGTIVYRGKDPRGVDCDWMVSWDNATDKETYRTKVYSEVREKDYFFSCDWEAIYKKTQVSGVCHDGVKDANNRHGCSLSASIGNSRFPILIAVFTLQDV
;
A
#
# COMPACT_ATOMS: atom_id res chain seq x y z
N MET A 1 -4.67 8.07 -17.65
CA MET A 1 -4.96 7.47 -16.33
C MET A 1 -4.34 6.09 -16.33
N GLY A 2 -3.52 5.73 -15.35
CA GLY A 2 -2.92 4.40 -15.29
C GLY A 2 -3.98 3.36 -14.92
N ASP A 3 -3.95 2.19 -15.55
CA ASP A 3 -5.02 1.18 -15.52
C ASP A 3 -5.32 0.59 -14.11
N GLY A 4 -4.55 0.95 -13.08
CA GLY A 4 -4.69 0.45 -11.71
C GLY A 4 -5.10 1.47 -10.64
N LEU A 5 -5.64 2.65 -10.99
CA LEU A 5 -6.06 3.67 -10.00
C LEU A 5 -7.59 3.82 -9.96
N PHE A 6 -8.16 3.84 -8.75
CA PHE A 6 -9.61 3.81 -8.52
C PHE A 6 -10.07 4.86 -7.51
N GLY A 7 -11.15 5.56 -7.86
CA GLY A 7 -11.72 6.64 -7.07
C GLY A 7 -11.23 8.02 -7.50
N ASN A 8 -12.04 9.03 -7.20
CA ASN A 8 -11.69 10.42 -7.44
C ASN A 8 -10.77 10.94 -6.32
N PRO A 9 -9.75 11.76 -6.64
CA PRO A 9 -8.93 12.40 -5.62
C PRO A 9 -9.77 13.29 -4.68
N ILE A 10 -9.49 13.20 -3.38
CA ILE A 10 -10.08 14.05 -2.34
C ILE A 10 -9.16 15.25 -2.13
N THR A 11 -9.63 16.40 -2.62
CA THR A 11 -8.91 17.68 -2.67
C THR A 11 -9.60 18.74 -1.81
N ASN A 12 -9.06 19.96 -1.75
CA ASN A 12 -9.75 21.07 -1.08
C ASN A 12 -11.13 21.32 -1.69
N SER A 13 -11.26 21.27 -3.02
CA SER A 13 -12.55 21.45 -3.70
C SER A 13 -13.56 20.37 -3.32
N THR A 14 -13.11 19.12 -3.10
CA THR A 14 -13.99 18.07 -2.58
C THR A 14 -14.51 18.42 -1.19
N LEU A 15 -13.65 18.96 -0.33
CA LEU A 15 -14.01 19.34 1.04
C LEU A 15 -14.90 20.58 1.06
N GLU A 16 -14.66 21.60 0.24
CA GLU A 16 -15.50 22.81 0.14
C GLU A 16 -16.97 22.49 -0.20
N GLY A 17 -17.21 21.37 -0.89
CA GLY A 17 -18.56 20.87 -1.16
C GLY A 17 -19.22 20.12 0.00
N LEU A 18 -18.53 19.86 1.11
CA LEU A 18 -19.05 19.13 2.26
C LEU A 18 -19.59 20.10 3.34
N PRO A 19 -20.74 19.79 3.97
CA PRO A 19 -21.36 20.65 4.99
C PRO A 19 -20.41 21.07 6.11
N ASP A 20 -19.57 20.15 6.60
CA ASP A 20 -18.64 20.39 7.71
C ASP A 20 -17.49 21.36 7.40
N TYR A 21 -17.33 21.73 6.12
CA TYR A 21 -16.20 22.51 5.62
C TYR A 21 -16.59 23.79 4.87
N VAL A 22 -17.90 24.06 4.68
CA VAL A 22 -18.39 25.23 3.93
C VAL A 22 -17.84 26.56 4.48
N ASP A 23 -17.76 26.69 5.81
CA ASP A 23 -17.28 27.91 6.47
C ASP A 23 -15.81 27.81 6.92
N LYS A 24 -15.14 26.69 6.61
CA LYS A 24 -13.75 26.48 7.05
C LYS A 24 -12.79 27.27 6.16
N LYS A 25 -12.32 28.41 6.67
CA LYS A 25 -11.39 29.30 5.97
C LYS A 25 -10.09 28.63 5.50
N ASN A 26 -9.59 27.66 6.26
CA ASN A 26 -8.32 26.99 5.98
C ASN A 26 -8.52 25.47 6.02
N ILE A 27 -8.60 24.85 4.84
CA ILE A 27 -8.59 23.39 4.70
C ILE A 27 -7.14 22.91 4.74
N GLU A 28 -6.83 22.14 5.78
CA GLU A 28 -5.51 21.59 6.00
C GLU A 28 -5.40 20.16 5.44
N ARG A 29 -4.17 19.68 5.25
CA ARG A 29 -3.93 18.32 4.76
C ARG A 29 -4.55 17.24 5.65
N LYS A 30 -4.55 17.45 6.97
CA LYS A 30 -5.16 16.53 7.94
C LYS A 30 -6.69 16.45 7.78
N ASP A 31 -7.33 17.52 7.31
CA ASP A 31 -8.75 17.48 6.96
C ASP A 31 -8.98 16.58 5.73
N ARG A 32 -8.17 16.76 4.68
CA ARG A 32 -8.23 15.92 3.48
C ARG A 32 -7.95 14.44 3.78
N ALA A 33 -7.00 14.18 4.69
CA ALA A 33 -6.66 12.84 5.16
C ALA A 33 -7.84 12.18 5.90
N ARG A 34 -8.48 12.90 6.82
CA ARG A 34 -9.67 12.44 7.56
C ARG A 34 -10.82 12.09 6.63
N VAL A 35 -11.16 13.00 5.71
CA VAL A 35 -12.22 12.76 4.73
C VAL A 35 -11.88 11.58 3.83
N ALA A 36 -10.61 11.46 3.39
CA ALA A 36 -10.17 10.31 2.63
C ALA A 36 -10.33 8.99 3.39
N LEU A 37 -9.96 8.93 4.66
CA LEU A 37 -10.12 7.73 5.46
C LEU A 37 -11.60 7.35 5.61
N ASN A 38 -12.47 8.30 5.89
CA ASN A 38 -13.92 8.11 6.01
C ASN A 38 -14.56 7.65 4.69
N MET A 39 -14.07 8.15 3.57
CA MET A 39 -14.58 7.83 2.24
C MET A 39 -13.88 6.61 1.60
N LYS A 40 -13.10 5.81 2.34
CA LYS A 40 -12.31 4.69 1.78
C LYS A 40 -13.12 3.72 0.91
N ASN A 41 -14.38 3.48 1.27
CA ASN A 41 -15.28 2.57 0.55
C ASN A 41 -16.39 3.28 -0.25
N ALA A 42 -16.37 4.61 -0.31
CA ALA A 42 -17.38 5.38 -1.05
C ALA A 42 -17.29 5.11 -2.57
N GLU A 43 -18.40 5.27 -3.30
CA GLU A 43 -18.46 5.16 -4.77
C GLU A 43 -17.91 3.82 -5.31
N GLU A 44 -18.03 2.75 -4.52
CA GLU A 44 -17.62 1.38 -4.86
C GLU A 44 -16.16 1.26 -5.34
N LYS A 45 -15.30 2.24 -5.02
CA LYS A 45 -13.93 2.28 -5.56
C LYS A 45 -13.08 1.09 -5.11
N SER A 46 -13.28 0.59 -3.89
CA SER A 46 -12.62 -0.63 -3.40
C SER A 46 -13.13 -1.89 -4.09
N VAL A 47 -14.43 -1.93 -4.45
CA VAL A 47 -15.02 -3.04 -5.21
C VAL A 47 -14.45 -3.08 -6.62
N ARG A 48 -14.39 -1.95 -7.32
CA ARG A 48 -13.79 -1.84 -8.67
C ARG A 48 -12.31 -2.22 -8.68
N ALA A 49 -11.55 -1.76 -7.68
CA ALA A 49 -10.15 -2.15 -7.53
C ALA A 49 -9.99 -3.67 -7.29
N GLY A 50 -10.88 -4.28 -6.50
CA GLY A 50 -10.92 -5.71 -6.27
C GLY A 50 -11.27 -6.51 -7.54
N GLN A 51 -12.28 -6.08 -8.30
CA GLN A 51 -12.67 -6.70 -9.58
C GLN A 51 -11.53 -6.64 -10.59
N TYR A 52 -10.84 -5.50 -10.68
CA TYR A 52 -9.66 -5.35 -11.53
C TYR A 52 -8.57 -6.38 -11.19
N LEU A 53 -8.30 -6.61 -9.90
CA LEU A 53 -7.35 -7.63 -9.44
C LEU A 53 -7.81 -9.06 -9.77
N GLN A 54 -9.09 -9.37 -9.64
CA GLN A 54 -9.60 -10.68 -10.03
C GLN A 54 -9.41 -10.93 -11.53
N ASN A 55 -9.71 -9.93 -12.38
CA ASN A 55 -9.49 -10.04 -13.82
C ASN A 55 -8.00 -10.22 -14.18
N MET A 56 -7.08 -9.57 -13.45
CA MET A 56 -5.64 -9.78 -13.66
C MET A 56 -5.19 -11.18 -13.20
N LYS A 57 -5.75 -11.69 -12.10
CA LYS A 57 -5.48 -13.04 -11.60
C LYS A 57 -5.82 -14.11 -12.64
N GLU A 58 -6.93 -13.95 -13.36
CA GLU A 58 -7.36 -14.90 -14.42
C GLU A 58 -6.36 -15.02 -15.57
N GLN A 59 -5.50 -14.02 -15.77
CA GLN A 59 -4.46 -14.03 -16.80
C GLN A 59 -3.15 -14.70 -16.33
N CYS A 60 -3.08 -15.11 -15.07
CA CYS A 60 -1.87 -15.65 -14.46
C CYS A 60 -1.92 -17.18 -14.31
N ASN A 61 -0.76 -17.80 -14.19
CA ASN A 61 -0.68 -19.21 -13.85
C ASN A 61 -1.17 -19.43 -12.40
N GLY A 62 -2.39 -19.95 -12.26
CA GLY A 62 -3.04 -20.17 -10.97
C GLY A 62 -2.25 -21.08 -10.01
N ASP A 63 -1.42 -21.98 -10.52
CA ASP A 63 -0.65 -22.92 -9.70
C ASP A 63 0.52 -22.23 -8.99
N LEU A 64 1.08 -21.19 -9.60
CA LEU A 64 2.17 -20.40 -9.01
C LEU A 64 1.68 -19.49 -7.89
N GLY A 65 0.42 -19.06 -7.92
CA GLY A 65 -0.08 -18.06 -6.98
C GLY A 65 0.41 -16.64 -7.30
N GLY A 66 0.18 -15.71 -6.37
CA GLY A 66 0.54 -14.30 -6.51
C GLY A 66 -0.10 -13.47 -5.39
N THR A 67 0.32 -12.22 -5.19
CA THR A 67 -0.27 -11.32 -4.20
C THR A 67 -1.10 -10.25 -4.90
N LEU A 68 -2.38 -10.16 -4.57
CA LEU A 68 -3.29 -9.13 -5.08
C LEU A 68 -3.15 -7.89 -4.19
N CYS A 69 -2.45 -6.86 -4.65
CA CYS A 69 -2.07 -5.71 -3.82
C CYS A 69 -3.03 -4.54 -4.00
N LEU A 70 -3.61 -4.09 -2.89
CA LEU A 70 -4.46 -2.90 -2.79
C LEU A 70 -3.81 -1.88 -1.84
N LEU A 71 -3.54 -0.68 -2.34
CA LEU A 71 -2.97 0.42 -1.58
C LEU A 71 -3.97 1.58 -1.52
N TYR A 72 -4.30 2.08 -0.33
CA TYR A 72 -5.17 3.26 -0.18
C TYR A 72 -4.40 4.44 0.39
N ASN A 73 -4.41 5.56 -0.32
CA ASN A 73 -3.80 6.79 0.19
C ASN A 73 -4.84 7.66 0.91
N ALA A 74 -4.67 7.83 2.22
CA ALA A 74 -5.41 8.76 3.07
C ALA A 74 -4.45 9.72 3.82
N THR A 75 -3.32 10.08 3.23
CA THR A 75 -2.31 10.96 3.86
C THR A 75 -2.61 12.45 3.70
N GLY A 76 -3.67 12.78 2.95
CA GLY A 76 -4.10 14.16 2.66
C GLY A 76 -3.43 14.77 1.43
N ASP A 77 -2.34 14.19 0.93
CA ASP A 77 -1.64 14.60 -0.31
C ASP A 77 -1.34 13.36 -1.18
N PRO A 78 -0.98 13.51 -2.46
CA PRO A 78 -0.50 12.39 -3.26
C PRO A 78 0.77 11.77 -2.68
N ILE A 79 0.89 10.45 -2.77
CA ILE A 79 2.13 9.71 -2.52
C ILE A 79 2.71 9.21 -3.85
N ARG A 80 4.04 9.20 -3.97
CA ARG A 80 4.75 8.89 -5.23
C ARG A 80 5.69 7.72 -5.07
N TYR A 81 5.71 6.82 -6.04
CA TYR A 81 6.64 5.69 -6.07
C TYR A 81 8.09 6.19 -5.97
N VAL A 82 8.90 5.50 -5.16
CA VAL A 82 10.33 5.79 -4.95
C VAL A 82 11.18 4.64 -5.45
N THR A 83 10.94 3.45 -4.91
CA THR A 83 11.70 2.24 -5.20
C THR A 83 10.88 1.02 -4.82
N ASN A 84 11.32 -0.15 -5.26
CA ASN A 84 10.84 -1.45 -4.82
C ASN A 84 12.02 -2.42 -4.66
N LYS A 85 11.74 -3.53 -3.98
CA LYS A 85 12.63 -4.68 -3.97
C LYS A 85 11.80 -5.94 -4.18
N ASP A 86 12.06 -6.63 -5.27
CA ASP A 86 11.47 -7.94 -5.52
C ASP A 86 12.48 -9.00 -5.05
N PHE A 87 12.04 -9.91 -4.19
CA PHE A 87 12.87 -10.96 -3.59
C PHE A 87 12.63 -12.29 -4.29
N TYR A 88 13.65 -13.16 -4.33
CA TYR A 88 13.56 -14.54 -4.85
C TYR A 88 12.88 -14.67 -6.22
N GLU A 89 13.19 -13.76 -7.16
CA GLU A 89 12.53 -13.72 -8.48
C GLU A 89 11.01 -13.46 -8.44
N GLY A 90 10.49 -12.86 -7.38
CA GLY A 90 9.23 -12.13 -7.46
C GLY A 90 9.31 -11.03 -8.53
N HIS A 91 8.17 -10.62 -9.07
CA HIS A 91 8.08 -9.43 -9.89
C HIS A 91 6.65 -8.90 -9.93
N VAL A 92 6.51 -7.63 -10.30
CA VAL A 92 5.21 -7.05 -10.64
C VAL A 92 4.63 -7.78 -11.86
N GLY A 93 3.33 -8.04 -11.83
CA GLY A 93 2.59 -8.70 -12.90
C GLY A 93 2.40 -7.79 -14.13
N PRO A 94 1.28 -7.94 -14.86
CA PRO A 94 1.11 -7.28 -16.17
C PRO A 94 1.05 -5.76 -16.09
N THR A 95 0.76 -5.19 -14.92
CA THR A 95 0.67 -3.74 -14.71
C THR A 95 1.81 -3.25 -13.82
N PRO A 96 2.44 -2.11 -14.17
CA PRO A 96 3.55 -1.59 -13.39
C PRO A 96 3.10 -1.14 -12.01
N TYR A 97 4.07 -0.94 -11.11
CA TYR A 97 3.81 -0.27 -9.85
C TYR A 97 3.21 1.13 -10.09
N PRO A 98 2.13 1.50 -9.38
CA PRO A 98 1.52 2.82 -9.52
C PRO A 98 2.52 3.94 -9.20
N ILE A 99 2.76 4.85 -10.15
CA ILE A 99 3.76 5.91 -9.99
C ILE A 99 3.32 6.99 -9.00
N GLU A 100 2.02 7.28 -8.96
CA GLU A 100 1.42 8.24 -8.03
C GLU A 100 0.03 7.75 -7.62
N ILE A 101 -0.29 7.89 -6.33
CA ILE A 101 -1.60 7.57 -5.77
C ILE A 101 -2.10 8.84 -5.11
N ALA A 102 -3.16 9.47 -5.63
CA ALA A 102 -3.70 10.67 -5.02
C ALA A 102 -4.44 10.37 -3.72
N ASN A 103 -4.56 11.36 -2.84
CA ASN A 103 -5.36 11.24 -1.62
C ASN A 103 -6.79 10.82 -1.97
N GLY A 104 -7.33 9.83 -1.28
CA GLY A 104 -8.66 9.28 -1.52
C GLY A 104 -8.74 8.17 -2.57
N GLN A 105 -7.62 7.79 -3.21
CA GLN A 105 -7.60 6.76 -4.24
C GLN A 105 -7.10 5.41 -3.72
N TRP A 106 -7.64 4.35 -4.33
CA TRP A 106 -7.04 3.03 -4.30
C TRP A 106 -6.11 2.84 -5.49
N ALA A 107 -5.01 2.15 -5.26
CA ALA A 107 -4.14 1.63 -6.28
C ALA A 107 -4.17 0.10 -6.22
N ALA A 108 -4.22 -0.55 -7.37
CA ALA A 108 -4.29 -1.99 -7.50
C ALA A 108 -3.21 -2.50 -8.46
N PHE A 109 -2.44 -3.47 -8.01
CA PHE A 109 -1.46 -4.18 -8.84
C PHE A 109 -1.31 -5.62 -8.37
N LEU A 110 -0.78 -6.47 -9.25
CA LEU A 110 -0.51 -7.86 -8.95
C LEU A 110 1.01 -8.05 -8.80
N HIS A 111 1.44 -8.85 -7.84
CA HIS A 111 2.82 -9.33 -7.74
C HIS A 111 2.83 -10.85 -7.84
N VAL A 112 3.73 -11.44 -8.64
CA VAL A 112 3.74 -12.88 -8.93
C VAL A 112 5.14 -13.46 -8.89
N PRO A 113 5.28 -14.77 -8.69
CA PRO A 113 6.54 -15.47 -8.93
C PRO A 113 6.91 -15.42 -10.42
N LYS A 114 8.20 -15.27 -10.74
CA LYS A 114 8.69 -15.32 -12.13
C LYS A 114 8.77 -16.74 -12.69
N SER A 115 8.96 -17.75 -11.84
CA SER A 115 9.11 -19.13 -12.28
C SER A 115 8.65 -20.16 -11.25
N THR A 116 8.41 -21.39 -11.73
CA THR A 116 8.12 -22.57 -10.87
C THR A 116 9.28 -22.95 -9.95
N LYS A 117 10.51 -22.52 -10.25
CA LYS A 117 11.70 -22.81 -9.44
C LYS A 117 11.80 -21.96 -8.20
N SER A 118 11.16 -20.78 -8.22
CA SER A 118 11.09 -19.86 -7.10
C SER A 118 9.65 -19.35 -6.96
N PRO A 119 8.73 -20.20 -6.48
CA PRO A 119 7.31 -19.90 -6.40
C PRO A 119 7.01 -18.99 -5.18
N TYR A 120 7.59 -17.80 -5.21
CA TYR A 120 7.53 -16.83 -4.11
C TYR A 120 7.07 -15.49 -4.66
N SER A 121 5.93 -15.00 -4.17
CA SER A 121 5.52 -13.61 -4.35
C SER A 121 5.97 -12.83 -3.12
N VAL A 122 7.24 -12.45 -3.09
CA VAL A 122 7.87 -11.72 -1.99
C VAL A 122 8.41 -10.41 -2.53
N GLY A 123 7.97 -9.30 -1.95
CA GLY A 123 8.28 -7.99 -2.49
C GLY A 123 8.12 -6.89 -1.46
N THR A 124 8.67 -5.74 -1.81
CA THR A 124 8.55 -4.51 -1.04
C THR A 124 8.34 -3.34 -1.97
N ILE A 125 7.44 -2.43 -1.62
CA ILE A 125 7.21 -1.18 -2.35
C ILE A 125 7.35 0.02 -1.41
N VAL A 126 7.93 1.10 -1.93
CA VAL A 126 8.18 2.34 -1.19
C VAL A 126 7.56 3.52 -1.92
N TYR A 127 6.78 4.30 -1.19
CA TYR A 127 6.22 5.58 -1.65
C TYR A 127 6.70 6.75 -0.80
N ARG A 128 6.93 7.89 -1.43
CA ARG A 128 7.21 9.17 -0.77
C ARG A 128 5.91 9.91 -0.54
N GLY A 129 5.70 10.32 0.70
CA GLY A 129 4.64 11.21 1.12
C GLY A 129 5.19 12.24 2.09
N LYS A 130 4.30 12.76 2.95
CA LYS A 130 4.67 13.73 3.98
C LYS A 130 4.21 13.29 5.36
N ASP A 131 5.03 13.54 6.38
CA ASP A 131 4.65 13.39 7.79
C ASP A 131 3.67 14.51 8.21
N PRO A 132 3.00 14.46 9.38
CA PRO A 132 2.04 15.48 9.85
C PRO A 132 2.49 16.95 9.76
N ARG A 133 3.80 17.21 9.81
CA ARG A 133 4.40 18.56 9.74
C ARG A 133 4.67 19.01 8.30
N GLY A 134 4.41 18.16 7.31
CA GLY A 134 4.64 18.43 5.90
C GLY A 134 6.05 18.09 5.43
N VAL A 135 6.84 17.38 6.24
CA VAL A 135 8.20 16.96 5.89
C VAL A 135 8.14 15.65 5.10
N ASP A 136 8.90 15.57 4.01
CA ASP A 136 8.98 14.35 3.20
C ASP A 136 9.43 13.13 4.03
N CYS A 137 8.76 12.01 3.82
CA CYS A 137 9.09 10.71 4.40
C CYS A 137 8.73 9.58 3.44
N ASP A 138 9.37 8.43 3.61
CA ASP A 138 9.17 7.25 2.78
C ASP A 138 8.37 6.20 3.54
N TRP A 139 7.36 5.65 2.88
CA TRP A 139 6.35 4.73 3.39
C TRP A 139 6.52 3.39 2.69
N MET A 140 6.91 2.37 3.44
CA MET A 140 7.25 1.06 2.90
C MET A 140 6.26 0.00 3.34
N VAL A 141 5.84 -0.85 2.40
CA VAL A 141 5.07 -2.07 2.65
C VAL A 141 5.81 -3.25 2.04
N SER A 142 6.05 -4.28 2.84
CA SER A 142 6.68 -5.54 2.45
C SER A 142 5.73 -6.70 2.69
N TRP A 143 5.78 -7.71 1.83
CA TRP A 143 4.96 -8.91 1.94
C TRP A 143 5.75 -10.18 1.61
N ASP A 144 5.34 -11.27 2.23
CA ASP A 144 5.72 -12.62 1.84
C ASP A 144 4.48 -13.45 1.54
N ASN A 145 4.44 -14.01 0.34
CA ASN A 145 3.49 -15.00 -0.06
C ASN A 145 4.18 -16.19 -0.77
N ALA A 146 4.70 -17.12 0.03
CA ALA A 146 5.14 -18.43 -0.44
C ALA A 146 3.98 -19.30 -0.96
N THR A 147 4.18 -20.05 -2.04
CA THR A 147 3.12 -20.89 -2.65
C THR A 147 2.71 -22.09 -1.79
N ASP A 148 3.65 -22.68 -1.02
CA ASP A 148 3.34 -23.76 -0.07
C ASP A 148 2.66 -23.20 1.19
N LYS A 149 1.35 -23.45 1.30
CA LYS A 149 0.51 -23.01 2.41
C LYS A 149 0.39 -24.01 3.55
N GLU A 150 0.90 -25.23 3.38
CA GLU A 150 0.96 -26.20 4.47
C GLU A 150 2.11 -25.85 5.41
N THR A 151 3.24 -25.41 4.85
CA THR A 151 4.43 -25.04 5.61
C THR A 151 4.49 -23.55 5.96
N TYR A 152 4.11 -22.67 5.03
CA TYR A 152 4.34 -21.22 5.17
C TYR A 152 3.05 -20.42 5.23
N ARG A 153 3.00 -19.49 6.19
CA ARG A 153 1.93 -18.48 6.28
C ARG A 153 2.38 -17.19 5.63
N THR A 154 1.43 -16.48 5.03
CA THR A 154 1.68 -15.13 4.52
C THR A 154 2.11 -14.17 5.62
N LYS A 155 2.94 -13.21 5.22
CA LYS A 155 3.49 -12.18 6.10
C LYS A 155 3.35 -10.80 5.48
N VAL A 156 3.18 -9.80 6.33
CA VAL A 156 3.20 -8.40 5.92
C VAL A 156 3.93 -7.56 6.95
N TYR A 157 4.69 -6.58 6.49
CA TYR A 157 5.41 -5.63 7.32
C TYR A 157 5.29 -4.24 6.73
N SER A 158 5.30 -3.22 7.58
CA SER A 158 5.24 -1.83 7.17
C SER A 158 6.15 -0.97 8.03
N GLU A 159 6.78 0.03 7.42
CA GLU A 159 7.67 0.96 8.12
C GLU A 159 7.62 2.33 7.44
N VAL A 160 7.58 3.41 8.20
CA VAL A 160 7.71 4.79 7.68
C VAL A 160 9.00 5.40 8.19
N ARG A 161 9.85 5.87 7.28
CA ARG A 161 11.20 6.37 7.56
C ARG A 161 11.42 7.73 6.93
N GLU A 162 12.52 8.38 7.32
CA GLU A 162 13.00 9.59 6.66
C GLU A 162 13.16 9.40 5.15
N LYS A 163 13.00 10.51 4.43
CA LYS A 163 13.23 10.59 2.99
C LYS A 163 14.58 9.96 2.63
N ASP A 164 14.58 9.15 1.57
CA ASP A 164 15.74 8.52 0.95
C ASP A 164 16.32 7.33 1.76
N TYR A 165 15.73 6.96 2.90
CA TYR A 165 16.19 5.83 3.74
C TYR A 165 16.29 4.51 2.96
N PHE A 166 15.34 4.24 2.08
CA PHE A 166 15.25 2.95 1.37
C PHE A 166 16.13 2.86 0.11
N PHE A 167 16.91 3.89 -0.24
CA PHE A 167 17.85 3.78 -1.37
C PHE A 167 19.10 2.98 -1.04
N SER A 168 19.49 2.95 0.23
CA SER A 168 20.70 2.26 0.72
C SER A 168 20.43 1.40 1.95
N CYS A 169 19.18 1.00 2.18
CA CYS A 169 18.83 0.16 3.31
C CYS A 169 19.32 -1.28 3.11
N ASP A 170 19.46 -2.00 4.23
CA ASP A 170 19.66 -3.43 4.21
C ASP A 170 18.33 -4.15 3.91
N TRP A 171 18.13 -4.52 2.65
CA TRP A 171 16.95 -5.26 2.22
C TRP A 171 16.81 -6.63 2.89
N GLU A 172 17.91 -7.27 3.28
CA GLU A 172 17.89 -8.54 4.01
C GLU A 172 17.35 -8.33 5.43
N ALA A 173 17.68 -7.20 6.07
CA ALA A 173 17.08 -6.83 7.36
C ALA A 173 15.57 -6.58 7.24
N ILE A 174 15.10 -5.93 6.16
CA ILE A 174 13.66 -5.74 5.89
C ILE A 174 12.96 -7.09 5.65
N TYR A 175 13.59 -7.98 4.89
CA TYR A 175 13.06 -9.32 4.67
C TYR A 175 12.94 -10.10 5.99
N LYS A 176 13.97 -10.09 6.85
CA LYS A 176 13.93 -10.73 8.18
C LYS A 176 12.83 -10.17 9.08
N LYS A 177 12.64 -8.84 9.11
CA LYS A 177 11.52 -8.20 9.82
C LYS A 177 10.17 -8.70 9.28
N THR A 178 10.07 -8.87 7.96
CA THR A 178 8.88 -9.43 7.31
C THR A 178 8.65 -10.89 7.74
N GLN A 179 9.69 -11.72 7.82
CA GLN A 179 9.54 -13.13 8.22
C GLN A 179 9.01 -13.31 9.65
N VAL A 180 9.45 -12.46 10.57
CA VAL A 180 9.02 -12.53 11.98
C VAL A 180 7.69 -11.81 12.23
N SER A 181 7.11 -11.16 11.22
CA SER A 181 5.80 -10.49 11.34
C SER A 181 4.64 -11.49 11.23
N GLY A 182 3.42 -10.97 11.15
CA GLY A 182 2.19 -11.75 10.99
C GLY A 182 1.43 -11.39 9.72
N VAL A 183 0.15 -11.75 9.70
CA VAL A 183 -0.79 -11.42 8.62
C VAL A 183 -1.29 -9.98 8.67
N CYS A 184 -0.98 -9.26 9.75
CA CYS A 184 -1.27 -7.84 9.93
C CYS A 184 -0.06 -7.16 10.57
N HIS A 185 0.20 -5.91 10.16
CA HIS A 185 1.20 -5.05 10.76
C HIS A 185 0.70 -3.60 10.82
N ASP A 186 1.08 -2.91 11.88
CA ASP A 186 0.83 -1.48 12.04
C ASP A 186 2.13 -0.80 12.45
N GLY A 187 2.68 0.01 11.54
CA GLY A 187 3.95 0.70 11.74
C GLY A 187 3.93 1.69 12.91
N VAL A 188 2.75 2.10 13.43
CA VAL A 188 2.65 3.00 14.59
C VAL A 188 3.36 2.42 15.83
N LYS A 189 3.43 1.08 15.94
CA LYS A 189 4.05 0.40 17.09
C LYS A 189 5.57 0.30 17.00
N ASP A 190 6.16 0.62 15.84
CA ASP A 190 7.60 0.53 15.65
C ASP A 190 8.30 1.77 16.23
N ALA A 191 9.27 1.54 17.11
CA ALA A 191 10.04 2.61 17.77
C ALA A 191 10.74 3.57 16.78
N ASN A 192 10.99 3.07 15.57
CA ASN A 192 11.71 3.72 14.49
C ASN A 192 10.78 4.37 13.45
N ASN A 193 9.47 4.30 13.65
CA ASN A 193 8.48 4.83 12.73
C ASN A 193 8.41 6.36 12.81
N ARG A 194 8.17 7.00 11.66
CA ARG A 194 8.03 8.46 11.58
C ARG A 194 6.85 8.92 12.44
N HIS A 195 7.10 9.85 13.37
CA HIS A 195 6.09 10.31 14.32
C HIS A 195 4.83 10.86 13.63
N GLY A 196 3.67 10.37 14.07
CA GLY A 196 2.34 10.76 13.58
C GLY A 196 1.97 10.25 12.19
N CYS A 197 2.82 9.42 11.57
CA CYS A 197 2.48 8.60 10.40
C CYS A 197 1.87 7.26 10.84
N SER A 198 0.85 6.77 10.13
CA SER A 198 0.24 5.45 10.36
C SER A 198 0.12 4.68 9.06
N LEU A 199 0.82 3.54 8.99
CA LEU A 199 0.78 2.62 7.85
C LEU A 199 0.36 1.25 8.35
N SER A 200 -0.91 0.95 8.16
CA SER A 200 -1.47 -0.37 8.46
C SER A 200 -1.45 -1.23 7.21
N ALA A 201 -1.08 -2.49 7.37
CA ALA A 201 -1.07 -3.47 6.31
C ALA A 201 -1.62 -4.80 6.80
N SER A 202 -2.40 -5.47 5.96
CA SER A 202 -2.92 -6.81 6.21
C SER A 202 -2.84 -7.66 4.94
N ILE A 203 -2.74 -8.96 5.10
CA ILE A 203 -2.69 -9.92 4.01
C ILE A 203 -3.51 -11.16 4.36
N GLY A 204 -4.33 -11.64 3.42
CA GLY A 204 -5.00 -12.93 3.56
C GLY A 204 -3.99 -14.10 3.57
N ASN A 205 -4.44 -15.32 3.87
CA ASN A 205 -3.59 -16.52 3.77
C ASN A 205 -4.15 -17.53 2.76
N SER A 206 -3.86 -17.30 1.48
CA SER A 206 -4.22 -18.18 0.37
C SER A 206 -3.15 -18.08 -0.72
N ARG A 207 -3.26 -18.83 -1.82
CA ARG A 207 -2.30 -18.71 -2.96
C ARG A 207 -2.38 -17.35 -3.66
N PHE A 208 -3.58 -16.76 -3.67
CA PHE A 208 -3.85 -15.40 -4.16
C PHE A 208 -4.44 -14.54 -3.04
N PRO A 209 -3.67 -14.24 -1.99
CA PRO A 209 -4.17 -13.44 -0.91
C PRO A 209 -4.28 -11.98 -1.36
N ILE A 210 -5.27 -11.29 -0.81
CA ILE A 210 -5.38 -9.85 -0.95
C ILE A 210 -4.51 -9.21 0.13
N LEU A 211 -3.53 -8.42 -0.28
CA LEU A 211 -2.79 -7.48 0.55
C LEU A 211 -3.54 -6.14 0.53
N ILE A 212 -3.82 -5.58 1.69
CA ILE A 212 -4.38 -4.24 1.84
C ILE A 212 -3.40 -3.41 2.65
N ALA A 213 -2.95 -2.27 2.13
CA ALA A 213 -2.21 -1.27 2.89
C ALA A 213 -2.94 0.08 2.87
N VAL A 214 -3.01 0.72 4.03
CA VAL A 214 -3.66 2.03 4.20
C VAL A 214 -2.65 3.01 4.77
N PHE A 215 -2.35 4.04 3.98
CA PHE A 215 -1.42 5.11 4.32
C PHE A 215 -2.24 6.25 4.93
N THR A 216 -2.02 6.60 6.20
CA THR A 216 -2.78 7.66 6.90
C THR A 216 -1.92 8.37 7.96
N LEU A 217 -2.48 9.38 8.60
CA LEU A 217 -1.88 10.05 9.76
C LEU A 217 -2.47 9.47 11.06
N GLN A 218 -1.80 9.60 12.21
CA GLN A 218 -2.27 8.98 13.47
C GLN A 218 -3.49 9.70 14.10
N ASP A 219 -3.68 10.99 13.82
CA ASP A 219 -4.70 11.83 14.47
C ASP A 219 -5.84 12.27 13.52
N VAL A 220 -6.12 11.48 12.47
CA VAL A 220 -7.16 11.80 11.47
C VAL A 220 -8.38 10.90 11.57
#